data_AF-A0A380CB39-F1
#
_entry.id   AF-A0A380CB39-F1
#
_cell.length_a   1.000
_cell.length_b   1.000
_cell.length_c   1.000
_cell.angle_alpha   90.00
_cell.angle_beta   90.00
_cell.angle_gamma   90.00
#
_symmetry.space_group_name_H-M   'P 1'
#
loop_
_entity.id
_entity.type
_entity.pdbx_description
1 polymer ?
#
loop_
_entity_poly.entity_id
_entity_poly.type
_entity_poly.pdbx_seq_one_letter_code
_entity_poly.pdbx_strand_id
1 'polypeptide(L)'
;MQNQDWYSFQEEIREYFFSLGFSSETNKKIQGVRTNHDIDVYVQTRFMGQDLKWIIEAKKWQSKINKLQVLGLRTIVDDIGADKGFIISECGFQKGAIEASGNTNIHLLTFNELKVQTREFIEKDIFKHFLDRLELINRRYRSHNKFIREKYDLKLDHGDRHYSVFFVILKAEEAINLALKKEYPINLSTGLGQRYGNNIAENSQQLINWIQTNLNVIDSKILDAEKAMQLAGDFNPFFA
;
A
#
# COMPACT_ATOMS: atom_id res chain seq x y z
N MET A 1 28.10 -26.60 11.19
CA MET A 1 27.14 -26.53 10.06
C MET A 1 26.09 -25.51 10.44
N GLN A 2 25.98 -24.42 9.68
CA GLN A 2 24.85 -23.50 9.81
C GLN A 2 23.57 -24.33 9.68
N ASN A 3 22.62 -24.17 10.60
CA ASN A 3 21.34 -24.86 10.50
C ASN A 3 20.65 -24.37 9.23
N GLN A 4 20.60 -25.23 8.20
CA GLN A 4 20.10 -24.89 6.88
C GLN A 4 18.66 -24.39 6.92
N ASP A 5 17.86 -24.90 7.88
CA ASP A 5 16.48 -24.46 8.10
C ASP A 5 16.40 -23.01 8.58
N TRP A 6 17.30 -22.60 9.46
CA TRP A 6 17.37 -21.22 9.94
C TRP A 6 17.89 -20.27 8.85
N TYR A 7 18.89 -20.71 8.08
CA TYR A 7 19.41 -19.91 6.98
C TYR A 7 18.31 -19.62 5.93
N SER A 8 17.53 -20.64 5.54
CA SER A 8 16.39 -20.45 4.65
C SER A 8 15.36 -19.46 5.23
N PHE A 9 15.12 -19.50 6.54
CA PHE A 9 14.16 -18.62 7.19
C PHE A 9 14.57 -17.14 7.15
N GLN A 10 15.85 -16.80 7.38
CA GLN A 10 16.31 -15.42 7.22
C GLN A 10 16.24 -14.95 5.75
N GLU A 11 16.57 -15.82 4.80
CA GLU A 11 16.49 -15.48 3.36
C GLU A 11 15.04 -15.24 2.91
N GLU A 12 14.08 -16.02 3.41
CA GLU A 12 12.65 -15.78 3.15
C GLU A 12 12.20 -14.40 3.66
N ILE A 13 12.66 -14.00 4.85
CA ILE A 13 12.39 -12.66 5.41
C ILE A 13 13.03 -11.58 4.55
N ARG A 14 14.29 -11.78 4.14
CA ARG A 14 15.02 -10.85 3.26
C ARG A 14 14.32 -10.67 1.91
N GLU A 15 13.96 -11.77 1.25
CA GLU A 15 13.20 -11.76 -0.01
C GLU A 15 11.85 -11.08 0.14
N TYR A 16 11.19 -11.27 1.28
CA TYR A 16 9.93 -10.62 1.54
C TYR A 16 10.06 -9.09 1.50
N PHE A 17 11.00 -8.52 2.26
CA PHE A 17 11.25 -7.07 2.21
C PHE A 17 11.74 -6.60 0.83
N PHE A 18 12.56 -7.39 0.15
CA PHE A 18 13.01 -7.08 -1.20
C PHE A 18 11.84 -6.96 -2.19
N SER A 19 10.90 -7.91 -2.13
CA SER A 19 9.70 -7.92 -2.97
C SER A 19 8.77 -6.72 -2.75
N LEU A 20 8.85 -6.10 -1.57
CA LEU A 20 8.13 -4.87 -1.24
C LEU A 20 8.87 -3.59 -1.70
N GLY A 21 10.03 -3.73 -2.35
CA GLY A 21 10.82 -2.61 -2.87
C GLY A 21 11.84 -2.02 -1.90
N PHE A 22 12.13 -2.69 -0.77
CA PHE A 22 13.18 -2.29 0.15
C PHE A 22 14.53 -2.86 -0.29
N SER A 23 15.63 -2.19 0.09
CA SER A 23 16.95 -2.83 0.07
C SER A 23 17.05 -3.75 1.28
N SER A 24 17.41 -5.02 1.08
CA SER A 24 17.52 -6.01 2.15
C SER A 24 18.69 -6.96 1.94
N GLU A 25 19.50 -7.14 2.97
CA GLU A 25 20.72 -7.96 2.96
C GLU A 25 20.75 -8.87 4.20
N THR A 26 21.28 -10.08 4.05
CA THR A 26 21.43 -11.06 5.14
C THR A 26 22.84 -11.09 5.71
N ASN A 27 22.97 -11.52 6.97
CA ASN A 27 24.24 -11.73 7.67
C ASN A 27 25.20 -10.51 7.59
N LYS A 28 24.66 -9.30 7.72
CA LYS A 28 25.42 -8.07 7.55
C LYS A 28 26.05 -7.64 8.87
N LYS A 29 27.37 -7.42 8.86
CA LYS A 29 28.08 -6.81 9.99
C LYS A 29 27.93 -5.29 9.94
N ILE A 30 27.32 -4.71 10.97
CA ILE A 30 27.07 -3.28 11.08
C ILE A 30 27.86 -2.71 12.26
N GLN A 31 28.61 -1.64 12.02
CA GLN A 31 29.32 -0.90 13.07
C GLN A 31 28.32 0.01 13.79
N GLY A 32 28.07 -0.27 15.07
CA GLY A 32 27.40 0.63 16.00
C GLY A 32 28.37 1.61 16.66
N VAL A 33 27.87 2.46 17.55
CA VAL A 33 28.69 3.44 18.29
C VAL A 33 29.72 2.75 19.19
N ARG A 34 29.36 1.61 19.80
CA ARG A 34 30.22 0.92 20.77
C ARG A 34 30.89 -0.32 20.22
N THR A 35 30.23 -1.06 19.34
CA THR A 35 30.75 -2.32 18.81
C THR A 35 30.15 -2.66 17.43
N ASN A 36 30.72 -3.69 16.80
CA ASN A 36 30.10 -4.33 15.64
C ASN A 36 29.01 -5.31 16.08
N HIS A 37 27.94 -5.36 15.30
CA HIS A 37 26.83 -6.29 15.47
C HIS A 37 26.61 -7.07 14.18
N ASP A 38 26.43 -8.38 14.30
CA ASP A 38 26.05 -9.25 13.19
C ASP A 38 24.52 -9.28 13.13
N ILE A 39 23.94 -8.79 12.04
CA ILE A 39 22.50 -8.65 11.86
C ILE A 39 22.01 -9.72 10.89
N ASP A 40 21.00 -10.49 11.29
CA ASP A 40 20.44 -11.57 10.46
C ASP A 40 19.87 -11.01 9.15
N VAL A 41 19.00 -9.98 9.23
CA VAL A 41 18.54 -9.25 8.05
C VAL A 41 18.58 -7.74 8.32
N TYR A 42 19.26 -7.00 7.45
CA TYR A 42 19.35 -5.56 7.48
C TYR A 42 18.52 -4.97 6.33
N VAL A 43 17.58 -4.08 6.66
CA VAL A 43 16.66 -3.47 5.70
C VAL A 43 16.86 -1.97 5.67
N GLN A 44 16.96 -1.41 4.46
CA GLN A 44 17.07 0.01 4.22
C GLN A 44 16.02 0.48 3.21
N THR A 45 15.46 1.65 3.49
CA THR A 45 14.62 2.37 2.52
C THR A 45 14.83 3.86 2.68
N ARG A 46 14.50 4.62 1.64
CA ARG A 46 14.55 6.07 1.68
C ARG A 46 13.14 6.63 1.69
N PHE A 47 12.78 7.31 2.77
CA PHE A 47 11.47 7.93 2.92
C PHE A 47 11.63 9.43 3.15
N MET A 48 10.99 10.26 2.31
CA MET A 48 11.09 11.72 2.35
C MET A 48 12.53 12.25 2.42
N GLY A 49 13.45 11.59 1.70
CA GLY A 49 14.86 11.96 1.66
C GLY A 49 15.71 11.45 2.83
N GLN A 50 15.11 10.84 3.85
CA GLN A 50 15.78 10.24 5.00
C GLN A 50 16.00 8.74 4.79
N ASP A 51 17.18 8.26 5.18
CA ASP A 51 17.50 6.83 5.16
C ASP A 51 16.97 6.17 6.42
N LEU A 52 15.96 5.32 6.27
CA LEU A 52 15.43 4.50 7.34
C LEU A 52 16.19 3.17 7.38
N LYS A 53 16.56 2.75 8.58
CA LYS A 53 17.31 1.53 8.87
C LYS A 53 16.51 0.64 9.81
N TRP A 54 16.18 -0.56 9.36
CA TRP A 54 15.58 -1.58 10.20
C TRP A 54 16.53 -2.76 10.36
N ILE A 55 16.59 -3.27 11.58
CA ILE A 55 17.34 -4.49 11.89
C ILE A 55 16.36 -5.59 12.27
N ILE A 56 16.59 -6.79 11.76
CA ILE A 56 15.71 -7.92 11.97
C ILE A 56 16.53 -9.10 12.49
N GLU A 57 16.03 -9.70 13.56
CA GLU A 57 16.50 -10.95 14.16
C GLU A 57 15.55 -12.09 13.78
N ALA A 58 16.07 -13.09 13.08
CA ALA A 58 15.32 -14.25 12.61
C ALA A 58 15.45 -15.40 13.62
N LYS A 59 14.39 -15.65 14.41
CA LYS A 59 14.39 -16.68 15.45
C LYS A 59 13.51 -17.88 15.06
N LYS A 60 14.11 -18.83 14.32
CA LYS A 60 13.51 -20.13 13.98
C LYS A 60 13.64 -21.15 15.11
N TRP A 61 13.06 -20.81 16.27
CA TRP A 61 13.11 -21.64 17.48
C TRP A 61 11.79 -22.38 17.65
N GLN A 62 11.88 -23.63 18.13
CA GLN A 62 10.72 -24.44 18.53
C GLN A 62 10.10 -24.00 19.87
N SER A 63 10.64 -22.94 20.47
CA SER A 63 10.20 -22.37 21.74
C SER A 63 9.92 -20.88 21.60
N LYS A 64 9.03 -20.37 22.46
CA LYS A 64 8.68 -18.95 22.47
C LYS A 64 9.86 -18.08 22.87
N ILE A 65 10.02 -16.96 22.17
CA ILE A 65 11.07 -15.99 22.44
C ILE A 65 10.83 -15.31 23.80
N ASN A 66 11.90 -15.23 24.59
CA ASN A 66 11.87 -14.66 25.93
C ASN A 66 12.24 -13.17 25.95
N LYS A 67 12.06 -12.55 27.12
CA LYS A 67 12.33 -11.13 27.36
C LYS A 67 13.77 -10.69 27.05
N LEU A 68 14.76 -11.55 27.28
CA LEU A 68 16.18 -11.18 27.10
C LEU A 68 16.50 -10.88 25.64
N GLN A 69 15.92 -11.61 24.70
CA GLN A 69 16.12 -11.36 23.27
C GLN A 69 15.61 -9.98 22.85
N VAL A 70 14.47 -9.55 23.41
CA VAL A 70 13.89 -8.22 23.15
C VAL A 70 14.80 -7.11 23.70
N LEU A 71 15.28 -7.26 24.93
CA LEU A 71 16.18 -6.28 25.55
C LEU A 71 17.54 -6.20 24.85
N GLY A 72 18.06 -7.36 24.42
CA GLY A 72 19.28 -7.45 23.62
C GLY A 72 19.14 -6.70 22.31
N LEU A 73 18.09 -7.00 21.53
CA LEU A 73 17.84 -6.31 20.27
C LEU A 73 17.67 -4.80 20.44
N ARG A 74 16.97 -4.36 21.48
CA ARG A 74 16.84 -2.92 21.79
C ARG A 74 18.19 -2.23 21.96
N THR A 75 19.11 -2.87 22.67
CA THR A 75 20.46 -2.34 22.87
C THR A 75 21.21 -2.22 21.54
N ILE A 76 21.03 -3.18 20.63
CA ILE A 76 21.63 -3.17 19.29
C ILE A 76 21.01 -2.06 18.43
N VAL A 77 19.68 -1.93 18.44
CA VAL A 77 18.95 -0.84 17.76
C VAL A 77 19.49 0.52 18.20
N ASP A 78 19.60 0.73 19.51
CA ASP A 78 20.07 1.99 20.10
C ASP A 78 21.55 2.25 19.77
N ASP A 79 22.40 1.21 19.74
CA ASP A 79 23.82 1.35 19.42
C ASP A 79 24.08 1.63 17.93
N ILE A 80 23.27 1.09 17.02
CA ILE A 80 23.34 1.34 15.58
C ILE A 80 22.65 2.67 15.20
N GLY A 81 21.69 3.12 16.00
CA GLY A 81 20.77 4.19 15.62
C GLY A 81 19.80 3.73 14.53
N ALA A 82 19.28 2.51 14.64
CA ALA A 82 18.25 1.99 13.74
C ALA A 82 16.87 2.55 14.14
N ASP A 83 16.01 2.81 13.15
CA ASP A 83 14.67 3.33 13.40
C ASP A 83 13.77 2.31 14.08
N LYS A 84 13.90 1.04 13.69
CA LYS A 84 13.11 -0.08 14.21
C LYS A 84 13.92 -1.36 14.30
N GLY A 85 13.61 -2.16 15.31
CA GLY A 85 14.06 -3.55 15.43
C GLY A 85 12.89 -4.50 15.27
N PHE A 86 13.08 -5.62 14.58
CA PHE A 86 12.10 -6.69 14.49
C PHE A 86 12.68 -7.98 15.03
N ILE A 87 11.90 -8.70 15.84
CA ILE A 87 12.14 -10.13 16.05
C ILE A 87 11.07 -10.86 15.27
N ILE A 88 11.49 -11.68 14.31
CA ILE A 88 10.60 -12.54 13.54
C ILE A 88 10.74 -13.97 14.06
N SER A 89 9.66 -14.50 14.64
CA SER A 89 9.66 -15.82 15.28
C SER A 89 8.74 -16.81 14.57
N GLU A 90 9.14 -18.08 14.53
CA GLU A 90 8.26 -19.17 14.08
C GLU A 90 7.21 -19.54 15.13
N CYS A 91 7.62 -19.68 16.41
CA CYS A 91 6.74 -20.13 17.50
C CYS A 91 6.15 -19.00 18.37
N GLY A 92 6.50 -17.74 18.10
CA GLY A 92 5.96 -16.55 18.79
C GLY A 92 6.67 -16.21 20.11
N PHE A 93 5.97 -15.50 21.00
CA PHE A 93 6.60 -14.76 22.10
C PHE A 93 6.01 -15.09 23.47
N GLN A 94 6.85 -15.06 24.50
CA GLN A 94 6.42 -15.13 25.90
C GLN A 94 5.80 -13.80 26.34
N LYS A 95 4.93 -13.81 27.36
CA LYS A 95 4.28 -12.60 27.89
C LYS A 95 5.29 -11.50 28.24
N GLY A 96 6.38 -11.86 28.93
CA GLY A 96 7.42 -10.91 29.32
C GLY A 96 8.21 -10.31 28.13
N ALA A 97 8.22 -10.98 26.97
CA ALA A 97 8.80 -10.42 25.74
C ALA A 97 7.87 -9.34 25.16
N ILE A 98 6.57 -9.63 25.07
CA ILE A 98 5.53 -8.69 24.60
C ILE A 98 5.49 -7.44 25.51
N GLU A 99 5.54 -7.64 26.83
CA GLU A 99 5.61 -6.53 27.79
C GLU A 99 6.87 -5.68 27.58
N ALA A 100 8.03 -6.30 27.30
CA ALA A 100 9.30 -5.60 27.11
C ALA A 100 9.42 -4.84 25.78
N SER A 101 8.68 -5.25 24.75
CA SER A 101 8.59 -4.50 23.48
C SER A 101 7.62 -3.32 23.54
N GLY A 102 6.72 -3.30 24.52
CA GLY A 102 5.73 -2.24 24.69
C GLY A 102 6.38 -0.85 24.82
N ASN A 103 5.83 0.14 24.12
CA ASN A 103 6.34 1.52 24.07
C ASN A 103 7.81 1.64 23.62
N THR A 104 8.25 0.72 22.77
CA THR A 104 9.57 0.76 22.11
C THR A 104 9.41 0.71 20.59
N ASN A 105 10.50 0.90 19.87
CA ASN A 105 10.58 0.66 18.43
C ASN A 105 10.94 -0.80 18.07
N ILE A 106 10.76 -1.73 19.03
CA ILE A 106 10.92 -3.16 18.81
C ILE A 106 9.56 -3.79 18.50
N HIS A 107 9.49 -4.49 17.38
CA HIS A 107 8.30 -5.17 16.91
C HIS A 107 8.49 -6.69 16.99
N LEU A 108 7.51 -7.37 17.54
CA LEU A 108 7.51 -8.82 17.70
C LEU A 108 6.43 -9.39 16.79
N LEU A 109 6.84 -10.15 15.77
CA LEU A 109 5.92 -10.69 14.77
C LEU A 109 6.29 -12.13 14.45
N THR A 110 5.30 -12.96 14.17
CA THR A 110 5.53 -14.14 13.35
C THR A 110 5.71 -13.74 11.90
N PHE A 111 6.31 -14.61 11.09
CA PHE A 111 6.49 -14.29 9.67
C PHE A 111 5.14 -14.10 8.95
N ASN A 112 4.11 -14.85 9.34
CA ASN A 112 2.77 -14.66 8.81
C ASN A 112 2.14 -13.34 9.24
N GLU A 113 2.27 -12.95 10.51
CA GLU A 113 1.79 -11.64 10.98
C GLU A 113 2.48 -10.48 10.28
N LEU A 114 3.79 -10.58 10.02
CA LEU A 114 4.53 -9.60 9.22
C LEU A 114 3.88 -9.42 7.85
N LYS A 115 3.63 -10.53 7.13
CA LYS A 115 3.02 -10.52 5.80
C LYS A 115 1.62 -9.92 5.80
N VAL A 116 0.81 -10.25 6.80
CA VAL A 116 -0.56 -9.72 6.93
C VAL A 116 -0.52 -8.22 7.20
N GLN A 117 0.25 -7.77 8.19
CA GLN A 117 0.29 -6.35 8.58
C GLN A 117 0.80 -5.44 7.46
N THR A 118 1.87 -5.86 6.78
CA THR A 118 2.45 -5.09 5.67
C THR A 118 1.53 -5.07 4.46
N ARG A 119 0.88 -6.19 4.12
CA ARG A 119 -0.16 -6.21 3.08
C ARG A 119 -1.29 -5.22 3.38
N GLU A 120 -1.83 -5.24 4.60
CA GLU A 120 -2.91 -4.32 4.98
C GLU A 120 -2.47 -2.85 4.92
N PHE A 121 -1.23 -2.56 5.32
CA PHE A 121 -0.66 -1.22 5.21
C PHE A 121 -0.55 -0.77 3.74
N ILE A 122 -0.01 -1.62 2.87
CA ILE A 122 0.15 -1.33 1.44
C ILE A 122 -1.20 -1.13 0.76
N GLU A 123 -2.18 -2.00 1.03
CA GLU A 123 -3.54 -1.87 0.47
C GLU A 123 -4.17 -0.53 0.87
N LYS A 124 -4.05 -0.13 2.13
CA LYS A 124 -4.54 1.17 2.61
C LYS A 124 -3.87 2.35 1.90
N ASP A 125 -2.55 2.29 1.70
CA ASP A 125 -1.79 3.35 1.03
C ASP A 125 -2.16 3.46 -0.46
N ILE A 126 -2.30 2.31 -1.15
CA ILE A 126 -2.79 2.25 -2.54
C ILE A 126 -4.17 2.91 -2.67
N PHE A 127 -5.10 2.58 -1.78
CA PHE A 127 -6.44 3.16 -1.81
C PHE A 127 -6.44 4.66 -1.54
N LYS A 128 -5.59 5.15 -0.63
CA LYS A 128 -5.40 6.58 -0.40
C LYS A 128 -4.91 7.29 -1.67
N HIS A 129 -3.91 6.72 -2.35
CA HIS A 129 -3.43 7.28 -3.62
C HIS A 129 -4.48 7.28 -4.72
N PHE A 130 -5.37 6.28 -4.76
CA PHE A 130 -6.51 6.33 -5.68
C PHE A 130 -7.50 7.45 -5.34
N LEU A 131 -7.78 7.71 -4.06
CA LEU A 131 -8.61 8.85 -3.65
C LEU A 131 -7.99 10.18 -4.08
N ASP A 132 -6.69 10.37 -3.83
CA ASP A 132 -5.96 11.58 -4.25
C ASP A 132 -6.05 11.77 -5.78
N ARG A 133 -5.89 10.68 -6.56
CA ARG A 133 -6.01 10.74 -8.03
C ARG A 133 -7.43 11.01 -8.49
N LEU A 134 -8.44 10.39 -7.87
CA LEU A 134 -9.85 10.64 -8.18
C LEU A 134 -10.22 12.09 -7.89
N GLU A 135 -9.70 12.69 -6.82
CA GLU A 135 -9.89 14.11 -6.52
C GLU A 135 -9.34 15.00 -7.65
N LEU A 136 -8.09 14.76 -8.09
CA LEU A 136 -7.47 15.51 -9.20
C LEU A 136 -8.29 15.38 -10.49
N ILE A 137 -8.72 14.18 -10.83
CA ILE A 137 -9.55 13.91 -12.01
C ILE A 137 -10.91 14.59 -11.88
N ASN A 138 -11.54 14.53 -10.71
CA ASN A 138 -12.83 15.18 -10.45
C ASN A 138 -12.71 16.71 -10.56
N ARG A 139 -11.59 17.31 -10.12
CA ARG A 139 -11.30 18.73 -10.31
C ARG A 139 -11.17 19.09 -11.79
N ARG A 140 -10.39 18.34 -12.58
CA ARG A 140 -10.27 18.53 -14.04
C ARG A 140 -11.60 18.32 -14.76
N TYR A 141 -12.36 17.29 -14.37
CA TYR A 141 -13.69 17.06 -14.89
C TYR A 141 -14.62 18.25 -14.61
N ARG A 142 -14.62 18.76 -13.37
CA ARG A 142 -15.48 19.86 -12.93
C ARG A 142 -15.02 21.25 -13.37
N SER A 143 -13.78 21.41 -13.84
CA SER A 143 -13.33 22.70 -14.40
C SER A 143 -14.08 23.08 -15.68
N HIS A 144 -14.73 22.10 -16.31
CA HIS A 144 -15.64 22.32 -17.42
C HIS A 144 -17.08 22.49 -16.89
N ASN A 145 -17.77 23.55 -17.33
CA ASN A 145 -19.15 23.79 -16.89
C ASN A 145 -20.08 22.62 -17.31
N LYS A 146 -21.27 22.53 -16.69
CA LYS A 146 -22.21 21.42 -16.91
C LYS A 146 -22.51 21.21 -18.40
N PHE A 147 -22.85 22.29 -19.11
CA PHE A 147 -23.23 22.24 -20.52
C PHE A 147 -22.09 21.74 -21.41
N ILE A 148 -20.86 22.20 -21.17
CA ILE A 148 -19.67 21.72 -21.91
C ILE A 148 -19.44 20.23 -21.65
N ARG A 149 -19.57 19.75 -20.41
CA ARG A 149 -19.43 18.33 -20.12
C ARG A 149 -20.49 17.46 -20.81
N GLU A 150 -21.70 17.98 -20.97
CA GLU A 150 -22.77 17.31 -21.71
C GLU A 150 -22.52 17.31 -23.22
N LYS A 151 -22.11 18.46 -23.77
CA LYS A 151 -21.79 18.61 -25.20
C LYS A 151 -20.71 17.65 -25.69
N TYR A 152 -19.76 17.29 -24.82
CA TYR A 152 -18.62 16.43 -25.14
C TYR A 152 -18.68 15.05 -24.46
N ASP A 153 -19.88 14.54 -24.16
CA ASP A 153 -20.12 13.18 -23.67
C ASP A 153 -19.35 12.77 -22.40
N LEU A 154 -18.94 13.75 -21.58
CA LEU A 154 -18.36 13.50 -20.25
C LEU A 154 -19.45 13.33 -19.18
N LYS A 155 -20.64 13.87 -19.44
CA LYS A 155 -21.80 13.84 -18.56
C LYS A 155 -23.07 13.60 -19.38
N LEU A 156 -23.95 12.73 -18.92
CA LEU A 156 -25.24 12.52 -19.55
C LEU A 156 -26.32 13.37 -18.88
N ASP A 157 -27.15 14.02 -19.71
CA ASP A 157 -28.51 14.41 -19.35
C ASP A 157 -29.48 13.76 -20.37
N HIS A 158 -30.11 12.67 -19.92
CA HIS A 158 -31.31 12.00 -20.48
C HIS A 158 -31.17 11.02 -21.67
N GLY A 159 -31.88 9.89 -21.54
CA GLY A 159 -32.23 8.97 -22.63
C GLY A 159 -31.30 7.78 -22.82
N ASP A 160 -30.02 8.02 -23.06
CA ASP A 160 -29.07 6.96 -23.43
C ASP A 160 -27.98 6.80 -22.36
N ARG A 161 -28.13 5.80 -21.49
CA ARG A 161 -27.22 5.54 -20.37
C ARG A 161 -25.91 4.90 -20.83
N HIS A 162 -25.22 5.43 -21.85
CA HIS A 162 -24.02 4.76 -22.36
C HIS A 162 -22.85 4.85 -21.36
N TYR A 163 -22.33 6.03 -21.03
CA TYR A 163 -21.23 6.20 -20.08
C TYR A 163 -21.29 7.55 -19.34
N SER A 164 -20.78 7.63 -18.10
CA SER A 164 -20.68 8.89 -17.34
C SER A 164 -19.46 8.89 -16.43
N VAL A 165 -18.55 9.84 -16.64
CA VAL A 165 -17.34 10.01 -15.81
C VAL A 165 -17.73 10.22 -14.35
N PHE A 166 -18.77 11.02 -14.10
CA PHE A 166 -19.24 11.33 -12.75
C PHE A 166 -19.67 10.09 -11.96
N PHE A 167 -20.48 9.22 -12.57
CA PHE A 167 -20.96 8.01 -11.88
C PHE A 167 -19.85 6.99 -11.64
N VAL A 168 -18.86 6.91 -12.54
CA VAL A 168 -17.70 6.04 -12.36
C VAL A 168 -16.81 6.54 -11.22
N ILE A 169 -16.55 7.86 -11.13
CA ILE A 169 -15.81 8.47 -10.01
C ILE A 169 -16.53 8.19 -8.68
N LEU A 170 -17.83 8.50 -8.58
CA LEU A 170 -18.61 8.25 -7.36
C LEU A 170 -18.58 6.78 -6.94
N LYS A 171 -18.73 5.86 -7.90
CA LYS A 171 -18.68 4.43 -7.61
C LYS A 171 -17.29 3.98 -7.15
N ALA A 172 -16.22 4.55 -7.71
CA ALA A 172 -14.86 4.28 -7.25
C ALA A 172 -14.64 4.77 -5.81
N GLU A 173 -15.06 5.99 -5.48
CA GLU A 173 -14.96 6.55 -4.13
C GLU A 173 -15.76 5.72 -3.10
N GLU A 174 -16.99 5.32 -3.44
CA GLU A 174 -17.83 4.44 -2.61
C GLU A 174 -17.14 3.08 -2.38
N ALA A 175 -16.64 2.45 -3.45
CA ALA A 175 -15.98 1.17 -3.38
C ALA A 175 -14.69 1.21 -2.54
N ILE A 176 -13.89 2.28 -2.66
CA ILE A 176 -12.69 2.47 -1.83
C ILE A 176 -13.07 2.60 -0.35
N ASN A 177 -14.12 3.36 -0.02
CA ASN A 177 -14.58 3.51 1.36
C ASN A 177 -15.04 2.18 1.98
N LEU A 178 -15.71 1.32 1.21
CA LEU A 178 -16.09 -0.03 1.65
C LEU A 178 -14.85 -0.92 1.85
N ALA A 179 -13.89 -0.87 0.92
CA ALA A 179 -12.65 -1.63 1.00
C ALA A 179 -11.81 -1.25 2.23
N LEU A 180 -11.72 0.04 2.56
CA LEU A 180 -11.03 0.52 3.76
C LEU A 180 -11.67 0.03 5.06
N LYS A 181 -12.98 -0.30 5.03
CA LYS A 181 -13.71 -0.94 6.13
C LYS A 181 -13.65 -2.47 6.09
N LYS A 182 -12.92 -3.04 5.11
CA LYS A 182 -12.84 -4.48 4.83
C LYS A 182 -14.21 -5.11 4.49
N GLU A 183 -15.13 -4.33 3.93
CA GLU A 183 -16.47 -4.78 3.53
C GLU A 183 -16.44 -5.31 2.10
N TYR A 184 -16.38 -6.65 1.96
CA TYR A 184 -16.46 -7.38 0.69
C TYR A 184 -17.59 -8.43 0.74
N PRO A 185 -18.19 -8.82 -0.40
CA PRO A 185 -17.93 -8.32 -1.75
C PRO A 185 -18.49 -6.92 -2.01
N ILE A 186 -17.86 -6.18 -2.93
CA ILE A 186 -18.24 -4.80 -3.27
C ILE A 186 -18.96 -4.78 -4.61
N ASN A 187 -20.15 -4.16 -4.64
CA ASN A 187 -20.90 -3.94 -5.87
C ASN A 187 -20.33 -2.72 -6.64
N LEU A 188 -19.80 -3.00 -7.83
CA LEU A 188 -19.17 -2.05 -8.75
C LEU A 188 -20.07 -1.63 -9.91
N SER A 189 -21.33 -2.09 -9.94
CA SER A 189 -22.28 -1.70 -10.97
C SER A 189 -22.61 -0.21 -10.87
N THR A 190 -22.39 0.51 -11.97
CA THR A 190 -22.74 1.93 -12.11
C THR A 190 -24.17 2.14 -12.65
N GLY A 191 -24.85 1.07 -13.10
CA GLY A 191 -26.12 1.17 -13.80
C GLY A 191 -26.03 1.77 -15.21
N LEU A 192 -24.81 1.96 -15.72
CA LEU A 192 -24.53 2.40 -17.09
C LEU A 192 -24.51 1.21 -18.07
N GLY A 193 -24.72 1.48 -19.35
CA GLY A 193 -24.72 0.53 -20.45
C GLY A 193 -23.30 0.10 -20.82
N GLN A 194 -22.38 1.06 -20.96
CA GLN A 194 -20.95 0.80 -21.15
C GLN A 194 -20.27 0.61 -19.80
N ARG A 195 -19.50 -0.48 -19.68
CA ARG A 195 -18.83 -0.89 -18.44
C ARG A 195 -17.44 -1.40 -18.75
N TYR A 196 -16.54 -1.24 -17.78
CA TYR A 196 -15.18 -1.72 -17.86
C TYR A 196 -14.85 -2.45 -16.57
N GLY A 197 -14.49 -3.73 -16.70
CA GLY A 197 -14.28 -4.64 -15.57
C GLY A 197 -15.56 -5.28 -15.04
N ASN A 198 -15.43 -6.01 -13.93
CA ASN A 198 -16.51 -6.79 -13.32
C ASN A 198 -17.46 -5.90 -12.49
N ASN A 199 -18.71 -6.37 -12.31
CA ASN A 199 -19.71 -5.69 -11.48
C ASN A 199 -19.52 -5.97 -9.97
N ILE A 200 -18.64 -6.91 -9.61
CA ILE A 200 -18.37 -7.29 -8.23
C ILE A 200 -16.87 -7.40 -8.05
N ALA A 201 -16.35 -6.90 -6.93
CA ALA A 201 -15.02 -7.23 -6.44
C ALA A 201 -15.13 -8.05 -5.16
N GLU A 202 -14.56 -9.26 -5.18
CA GLU A 202 -14.50 -10.18 -4.04
C GLU A 202 -13.35 -9.86 -3.09
N ASN A 203 -12.35 -9.11 -3.54
CA ASN A 203 -11.15 -8.77 -2.78
C ASN A 203 -10.49 -7.48 -3.27
N SER A 204 -9.47 -7.03 -2.52
CA SER A 204 -8.68 -5.83 -2.80
C SER A 204 -8.08 -5.82 -4.20
N GLN A 205 -7.50 -6.94 -4.66
CA GLN A 205 -6.87 -7.01 -5.98
C GLN A 205 -7.88 -6.79 -7.12
N GLN A 206 -9.06 -7.39 -7.03
CA GLN A 206 -10.11 -7.20 -8.03
C GLN A 206 -10.60 -5.75 -8.06
N LEU A 207 -10.72 -5.11 -6.89
CA LEU A 207 -11.08 -3.70 -6.81
C LEU A 207 -9.99 -2.80 -7.40
N ILE A 208 -8.71 -3.03 -7.05
CA ILE A 208 -7.57 -2.27 -7.58
C ILE A 208 -7.55 -2.32 -9.11
N ASN A 209 -7.72 -3.53 -9.69
CA ASN A 209 -7.76 -3.71 -11.13
C ASN A 209 -8.94 -2.95 -11.78
N TRP A 210 -10.12 -2.98 -11.14
CA TRP A 210 -11.29 -2.25 -11.63
C TRP A 210 -11.08 -0.73 -11.61
N ILE A 211 -10.52 -0.20 -10.52
CA ILE A 211 -10.22 1.23 -10.36
C ILE A 211 -9.22 1.66 -11.43
N GLN A 212 -8.10 0.95 -11.58
CA GLN A 212 -7.08 1.27 -12.59
C GLN A 212 -7.64 1.28 -14.01
N THR A 213 -8.45 0.27 -14.35
CA THR A 213 -9.10 0.17 -15.66
C THR A 213 -9.98 1.40 -15.91
N ASN A 214 -10.82 1.75 -14.94
CA ASN A 214 -11.74 2.87 -15.08
C ASN A 214 -11.04 4.23 -15.05
N LEU A 215 -9.95 4.39 -14.29
CA LEU A 215 -9.12 5.60 -14.33
C LEU A 215 -8.54 5.83 -15.73
N ASN A 216 -8.01 4.79 -16.39
CA ASN A 216 -7.50 4.90 -17.76
C ASN A 216 -8.60 5.32 -18.75
N VAL A 217 -9.81 4.76 -18.61
CA VAL A 217 -10.96 5.12 -19.44
C VAL A 217 -11.38 6.58 -19.20
N ILE A 218 -11.42 7.01 -17.95
CA ILE A 218 -11.76 8.40 -17.60
C ILE A 218 -10.73 9.36 -18.20
N ASP A 219 -9.44 9.08 -18.04
CA ASP A 219 -8.36 9.90 -18.58
C ASP A 219 -8.46 10.01 -20.11
N SER A 220 -8.68 8.89 -20.80
CA SER A 220 -8.88 8.85 -22.25
C SER A 220 -10.06 9.72 -22.69
N LYS A 221 -11.22 9.56 -22.04
CA LYS A 221 -12.43 10.30 -22.39
C LYS A 221 -12.30 11.80 -22.12
N ILE A 222 -11.73 12.19 -20.98
CA ILE A 222 -11.47 13.60 -20.68
C ILE A 222 -10.50 14.18 -21.71
N LEU A 223 -9.43 13.46 -22.08
CA LEU A 223 -8.46 13.92 -23.06
C LEU A 223 -9.10 14.11 -24.45
N ASP A 224 -9.88 13.15 -24.93
CA ASP A 224 -10.57 13.23 -26.21
C ASP A 224 -11.57 14.39 -26.24
N ALA A 225 -12.33 14.56 -25.15
CA ALA A 225 -13.27 15.65 -24.99
C ALA A 225 -12.56 17.02 -24.98
N GLU A 226 -11.48 17.17 -24.23
CA GLU A 226 -10.71 18.42 -24.19
C GLU A 226 -10.06 18.75 -25.53
N LYS A 227 -9.57 17.74 -26.27
CA LYS A 227 -9.09 17.93 -27.64
C LYS A 227 -10.20 18.44 -28.57
N ALA A 228 -11.40 17.86 -28.47
CA ALA A 228 -12.55 18.31 -29.25
C ALA A 228 -13.02 19.72 -28.84
N MET A 229 -12.95 20.06 -27.56
CA MET A 229 -13.20 21.42 -27.06
C MET A 229 -12.22 22.43 -27.65
N GLN A 230 -10.92 22.10 -27.71
CA GLN A 230 -9.91 22.97 -28.28
C GLN A 230 -10.15 23.23 -29.76
N LEU A 231 -10.45 22.18 -30.53
CA LEU A 231 -10.75 22.30 -31.97
C LEU A 231 -12.00 23.15 -32.25
N ALA A 232 -12.98 23.14 -31.34
CA ALA A 232 -14.22 23.91 -31.46
C ALA A 232 -14.14 25.32 -30.85
N GLY A 233 -13.05 25.67 -30.16
CA GLY A 233 -12.93 26.94 -29.42
C GLY A 233 -13.71 26.99 -28.10
N ASP A 234 -14.15 25.84 -27.58
CA ASP A 234 -14.96 25.71 -26.37
C ASP A 234 -14.13 25.39 -25.10
N PHE A 235 -12.81 25.18 -25.26
CA PHE A 235 -11.92 24.85 -24.14
C PHE A 235 -11.68 26.06 -23.24
N ASN A 236 -12.40 26.12 -22.13
CA ASN A 236 -12.31 27.21 -21.15
C ASN A 236 -12.43 26.66 -19.71
N PRO A 237 -11.39 26.02 -19.16
CA PRO A 237 -11.43 25.47 -17.82
C PRO A 237 -11.46 26.61 -16.78
N PHE A 238 -12.39 26.53 -15.84
CA PHE A 238 -12.44 27.41 -14.67
C PHE A 238 -12.07 26.61 -13.42
N PHE A 239 -10.95 26.95 -12.80
CA PHE A 239 -10.55 26.38 -11.51
C PHE A 239 -11.17 27.23 -10.40
N ALA A 240 -12.27 26.73 -9.82
CA ALA A 240 -12.76 27.21 -8.53
C ALA A 240 -11.98 26.53 -7.39
#